data_AF-A0A1D4PZD1-F1
#
_entry.id   AF-A0A1D4PZD1-F1
#
_cell.length_a   1.000
_cell.length_b   1.000
_cell.length_c   1.000
_cell.angle_alpha   90.00
_cell.angle_beta   90.00
_cell.angle_gamma   90.00
#
_symmetry.space_group_name_H-M   'P 1'
#
loop_
_entity.id
_entity.type
_entity.pdbx_description
1 polymer ?
#
loop_
_entity_poly.entity_id
_entity_poly.type
_entity_poly.pdbx_seq_one_letter_code
_entity_poly.pdbx_strand_id
1 'polypeptide(L)'
;MKKWCVLLLSIMFLLAACGQKYDTEINEVTKLEKADRDNSKKVDRKNSNFYVYEGGNVIVMSYQSLAGGTSIRSHLYKKNETTDKYEEDRNINAKKYMKNNEPDYKEENLKE
;
A
#
# COMPACT_ATOMS: atom_id res chain seq x y z
N MET A 1 -3.94 -42.35 -15.63
CA MET A 1 -4.78 -41.29 -15.02
C MET A 1 -4.18 -40.88 -13.68
N LYS A 2 -3.40 -39.80 -13.63
CA LYS A 2 -3.02 -39.08 -12.37
C LYS A 2 -2.17 -37.84 -12.71
N LYS A 3 -2.77 -36.83 -13.33
CA LYS A 3 -2.16 -35.51 -13.54
C LYS A 3 -3.14 -34.37 -13.24
N TRP A 4 -3.94 -34.52 -12.18
CA TRP A 4 -5.04 -33.60 -11.84
C TRP A 4 -5.00 -33.19 -10.37
N CYS A 5 -3.83 -32.77 -9.86
CA CYS A 5 -3.72 -32.30 -8.47
C CYS A 5 -3.00 -30.95 -8.30
N VAL A 6 -2.73 -30.20 -9.37
CA VAL A 6 -1.99 -28.91 -9.25
C VAL A 6 -2.89 -27.67 -9.45
N LEU A 7 -4.20 -27.85 -9.65
CA LEU A 7 -5.12 -26.75 -9.97
C LEU A 7 -5.95 -26.20 -8.80
N LEU A 8 -5.65 -26.59 -7.55
CA LEU A 8 -6.49 -26.26 -6.37
C LEU A 8 -5.80 -25.42 -5.28
N LEU A 9 -4.71 -24.71 -5.59
CA LEU A 9 -4.11 -23.75 -4.65
C LEU A 9 -4.38 -22.28 -4.99
N SER A 10 -4.99 -21.97 -6.14
CA SER A 10 -5.25 -20.59 -6.58
C SER A 10 -6.59 -20.00 -6.10
N ILE A 11 -7.42 -20.75 -5.37
CA ILE A 11 -8.80 -20.34 -5.04
C ILE A 11 -8.96 -19.73 -3.62
N MET A 12 -7.91 -19.70 -2.79
CA MET A 12 -8.04 -19.30 -1.39
C MET A 12 -8.16 -17.79 -1.09
N PHE A 13 -8.13 -16.90 -2.08
CA PHE A 13 -8.17 -15.44 -1.82
C PHE A 13 -9.48 -14.72 -2.15
N LEU A 14 -10.56 -15.43 -2.51
CA LEU A 14 -11.83 -14.79 -2.90
C LEU A 14 -12.81 -14.51 -1.74
N LEU A 15 -12.35 -14.63 -0.49
CA LEU A 15 -13.15 -14.28 0.71
C LEU A 15 -12.76 -12.92 1.29
N ALA A 16 -12.43 -11.94 0.45
CA ALA A 16 -12.59 -10.55 0.84
C ALA A 16 -14.09 -10.24 0.75
N ALA A 17 -14.76 -10.34 1.89
CA ALA A 17 -16.11 -9.81 2.13
C ALA A 17 -16.27 -8.39 1.55
N CYS A 18 -17.49 -7.93 1.31
CA CYS A 18 -17.93 -6.62 0.77
C CYS A 18 -17.29 -5.34 1.38
N GLY A 19 -15.96 -5.27 1.47
CA GLY A 19 -15.12 -4.16 1.90
C GLY A 19 -14.30 -3.64 0.72
N GLN A 20 -13.68 -2.48 0.89
CA GLN A 20 -12.92 -1.86 -0.19
C GLN A 20 -11.71 -2.74 -0.56
N LYS A 21 -11.43 -2.82 -1.87
CA LYS A 21 -10.28 -3.55 -2.42
C LYS A 21 -8.99 -3.06 -1.72
N TYR A 22 -8.15 -4.01 -1.26
CA TYR A 22 -6.86 -3.77 -0.59
C TYR A 22 -6.90 -3.16 0.84
N ASP A 23 -8.03 -3.28 1.55
CA ASP A 23 -8.14 -2.75 2.93
C ASP A 23 -7.08 -3.31 3.88
N THR A 24 -6.76 -4.59 3.80
CA THR A 24 -5.79 -5.25 4.69
C THR A 24 -4.40 -4.67 4.50
N GLU A 25 -3.98 -4.55 3.25
CA GLU A 25 -2.67 -4.09 2.84
C GLU A 25 -2.49 -2.60 3.18
N ILE A 26 -3.50 -1.77 2.89
CA ILE A 26 -3.50 -0.35 3.25
C ILE A 26 -3.41 -0.17 4.76
N ASN A 27 -4.16 -0.97 5.53
CA ASN A 27 -4.12 -0.91 7.00
C ASN A 27 -2.75 -1.31 7.56
N GLU A 28 -2.08 -2.29 6.96
CA GLU A 28 -0.73 -2.71 7.37
C GLU A 28 0.30 -1.62 7.10
N VAL A 29 0.35 -1.08 5.89
CA VAL A 29 1.26 0.01 5.51
C VAL A 29 1.03 1.24 6.39
N THR A 30 -0.23 1.60 6.65
CA THR A 30 -0.56 2.72 7.55
C THR A 30 -0.01 2.49 8.97
N LYS A 31 -0.06 1.26 9.49
CA LYS A 31 0.50 0.94 10.81
C LYS A 31 2.03 1.05 10.83
N LEU A 32 2.70 0.57 9.77
CA LEU A 32 4.16 0.66 9.63
C LEU A 32 4.62 2.12 9.59
N GLU A 33 3.99 2.94 8.76
CA GLU A 33 4.29 4.38 8.67
C GLU A 33 4.01 5.08 10.01
N LYS A 34 2.93 4.73 10.72
CA LYS A 34 2.64 5.29 12.06
C LYS A 34 3.73 4.95 13.07
N ALA A 35 4.31 3.75 13.00
CA ALA A 35 5.33 3.29 13.94
C ALA A 35 6.71 3.89 13.67
N ASP A 36 7.04 4.14 12.40
CA ASP A 36 8.37 4.64 11.97
C ASP A 36 8.47 6.18 11.94
N ARG A 37 7.40 6.90 12.29
CA ARG A 37 7.35 8.37 12.20
C ARG A 37 6.89 9.00 13.51
N ASP A 38 7.68 9.98 13.99
CA ASP A 38 7.35 10.81 15.17
C ASP A 38 6.02 11.59 15.03
N ASN A 39 5.53 11.77 13.79
CA ASN A 39 4.27 12.46 13.47
C ASN A 39 3.10 11.49 13.23
N SER A 40 3.03 10.38 13.95
CA SER A 40 2.03 9.30 13.80
C SER A 40 0.57 9.76 13.75
N LYS A 41 0.23 10.92 14.36
CA LYS A 41 -1.13 11.50 14.31
C LYS A 41 -1.56 11.97 12.91
N LYS A 42 -0.62 12.26 12.01
CA LYS A 42 -0.90 12.71 10.64
C LYS A 42 -0.94 11.58 9.63
N VAL A 43 -0.27 10.49 9.96
CA VAL A 43 -0.27 9.26 9.18
C VAL A 43 -1.61 8.60 9.48
N ASP A 44 -2.66 8.90 8.72
CA ASP A 44 -3.96 8.24 8.89
C ASP A 44 -4.61 8.04 7.53
N ARG A 45 -5.33 6.93 7.35
CA ARG A 45 -5.88 6.55 6.06
C ARG A 45 -6.75 7.65 5.46
N LYS A 46 -7.62 8.26 6.28
CA LYS A 46 -8.53 9.33 5.86
C LYS A 46 -7.85 10.64 5.44
N ASN A 47 -6.56 10.79 5.75
CA ASN A 47 -5.77 11.99 5.47
C ASN A 47 -4.55 11.65 4.59
N SER A 48 -4.60 10.53 3.88
CA SER A 48 -3.51 10.05 3.05
C SER A 48 -4.05 9.51 1.73
N ASN A 49 -3.25 9.61 0.68
CA ASN A 49 -3.52 8.94 -0.58
C ASN A 49 -2.77 7.60 -0.60
N PHE A 50 -3.41 6.57 -1.14
CA PHE A 50 -2.84 5.25 -1.36
C PHE A 50 -2.92 4.90 -2.83
N TYR A 51 -1.81 4.41 -3.37
CA TYR A 51 -1.71 3.91 -4.73
C TYR A 51 -1.16 2.50 -4.65
N VAL A 52 -1.95 1.52 -5.09
CA VAL A 52 -1.61 0.10 -5.00
C VAL A 52 -1.24 -0.39 -6.39
N TYR A 53 -0.14 -1.13 -6.49
CA TYR A 53 0.41 -1.67 -7.72
C TYR A 53 0.72 -3.15 -7.54
N GLU A 54 0.95 -3.83 -8.67
CA GLU A 54 1.41 -5.21 -8.70
C GLU A 54 0.53 -6.16 -7.87
N GLY A 55 -0.80 -5.96 -7.95
CA GLY A 55 -1.78 -6.79 -7.25
C GLY A 55 -1.77 -6.67 -5.72
N GLY A 56 -1.19 -5.59 -5.18
CA GLY A 56 -1.02 -5.40 -3.74
C GLY A 56 0.44 -5.35 -3.32
N ASN A 57 1.35 -5.97 -4.09
CA ASN A 57 2.75 -6.16 -3.66
C ASN A 57 3.53 -4.85 -3.51
N VAL A 58 3.08 -3.76 -4.12
CA VAL A 58 3.69 -2.44 -3.95
C VAL A 58 2.62 -1.42 -3.60
N ILE A 59 2.87 -0.64 -2.55
CA ILE A 59 1.97 0.43 -2.11
C ILE A 59 2.76 1.71 -1.95
N VAL A 60 2.27 2.79 -2.55
CA VAL A 60 2.76 4.13 -2.27
C VAL A 60 1.75 4.86 -1.38
N MET A 61 2.18 5.25 -0.18
CA MET A 61 1.42 6.10 0.73
C MET A 61 1.90 7.53 0.60
N SER A 62 0.98 8.48 0.40
CA SER A 62 1.28 9.91 0.37
C SER A 62 0.48 10.67 1.41
N TYR A 63 1.15 11.51 2.22
CA TYR A 63 0.50 12.27 3.29
C TYR A 63 1.19 13.61 3.55
N GLN A 64 0.48 14.52 4.21
CA GLN A 64 0.99 15.85 4.56
C GLN A 64 1.93 15.76 5.77
N SER A 65 3.22 16.04 5.56
CA SER A 65 4.25 15.83 6.60
C SER A 65 4.31 16.96 7.64
N LEU A 66 4.00 18.20 7.26
CA LEU A 66 4.05 19.39 8.11
C LEU A 66 2.65 19.97 8.37
N ALA A 67 2.39 20.42 9.60
CA ALA A 67 1.07 20.94 9.97
C ALA A 67 0.89 22.30 9.29
N GLY A 68 -0.18 22.46 8.50
CA GLY A 68 -0.46 23.68 7.74
C GLY A 68 0.44 23.93 6.54
N GLY A 69 1.33 22.99 6.18
CA GLY A 69 2.23 23.13 5.02
C GLY A 69 1.78 22.27 3.83
N THR A 70 2.06 22.70 2.60
CA THR A 70 1.69 21.97 1.35
C THR A 70 2.60 20.78 1.03
N SER A 71 3.54 20.44 1.92
CA SER A 71 4.57 19.43 1.65
C SER A 71 4.04 18.00 1.82
N ILE A 72 3.64 17.41 0.69
CA ILE A 72 3.28 16.00 0.56
C ILE A 72 4.55 15.15 0.45
N ARG A 73 4.69 14.20 1.38
CA ARG A 73 5.68 13.13 1.32
C ARG A 73 5.02 11.88 0.77
N SER A 74 5.80 11.09 0.04
CA SER A 74 5.39 9.82 -0.54
C SER A 74 6.43 8.78 -0.19
N HIS A 75 5.99 7.67 0.39
CA HIS A 75 6.81 6.53 0.79
C HIS A 75 6.31 5.28 0.08
N LEU A 76 7.24 4.44 -0.36
CA LEU A 76 6.93 3.21 -1.10
C LEU A 76 7.24 2.01 -0.21
N TYR A 77 6.27 1.10 -0.17
CA TYR A 77 6.32 -0.13 0.59
C TYR A 77 6.22 -1.31 -0.37
N LYS A 78 7.08 -2.30 -0.19
CA LYS A 78 7.05 -3.56 -0.94
C LYS A 78 6.75 -4.73 -0.02
N LYS A 79 5.91 -5.64 -0.50
CA LYS A 79 5.68 -6.92 0.17
C LYS A 79 6.90 -7.81 -0.03
N ASN A 80 7.48 -8.27 1.06
CA ASN A 80 8.57 -9.22 1.06
C ASN A 80 8.00 -10.61 0.72
N GLU A 81 8.44 -11.21 -0.39
CA GLU A 81 7.93 -12.49 -0.89
C GLU A 81 8.18 -13.67 0.07
N THR A 82 9.17 -13.56 0.96
CA THR A 82 9.51 -14.64 1.90
C THR A 82 8.75 -14.51 3.21
N THR A 83 8.56 -13.29 3.71
CA THR A 83 7.93 -13.06 5.02
C THR A 83 6.45 -12.68 4.93
N ASP A 84 5.96 -12.37 3.73
CA ASP A 84 4.62 -11.86 3.43
C ASP A 84 4.29 -10.52 4.12
N LYS A 85 5.30 -9.77 4.59
CA LYS A 85 5.15 -8.49 5.28
C LYS A 85 5.58 -7.32 4.41
N TYR A 86 5.02 -6.14 4.65
CA TYR A 86 5.48 -4.92 4.00
C TYR A 86 6.74 -4.35 4.66
N GLU A 87 7.64 -3.84 3.83
CA GLU A 87 8.85 -3.11 4.22
C GLU A 87 8.97 -1.84 3.38
N GLU A 88 9.41 -0.73 3.98
CA GLU A 88 9.67 0.51 3.23
C GLU A 88 10.92 0.33 2.35
N ASP A 89 10.79 0.56 1.04
CA ASP A 89 11.93 0.59 0.13
C ASP A 89 12.38 2.04 -0.10
N ARG A 90 13.37 2.46 0.70
CA ARG A 90 13.95 3.82 0.64
C ARG A 90 14.87 4.05 -0.56
N ASN A 91 15.21 3.00 -1.33
CA ASN A 91 16.04 3.14 -2.53
C ASN A 91 15.21 3.55 -3.75
N ILE A 92 13.89 3.34 -3.71
CA ILE A 92 12.99 3.72 -4.80
C ILE A 92 12.41 5.10 -4.55
N ASN A 93 12.55 5.98 -5.54
CA ASN A 93 11.88 7.27 -5.52
C ASN A 93 10.37 7.08 -5.78
N ALA A 94 9.55 7.15 -4.73
CA ALA A 94 8.11 6.94 -4.80
C ALA A 94 7.42 7.81 -5.87
N LYS A 95 7.75 9.11 -5.97
CA LYS A 95 7.15 10.03 -6.96
C LYS A 95 7.47 9.61 -8.40
N LYS A 96 8.72 9.20 -8.66
CA LYS A 96 9.14 8.69 -9.97
C LYS A 96 8.44 7.37 -10.28
N TYR A 97 8.30 6.48 -9.30
CA TYR A 97 7.57 5.22 -9.46
C TYR A 97 6.09 5.47 -9.82
N MET A 98 5.40 6.35 -9.10
CA MET A 98 4.01 6.72 -9.40
C MET A 98 3.84 7.33 -10.80
N LYS A 99 4.81 8.13 -11.27
CA LYS A 99 4.76 8.74 -12.61
C LYS A 99 4.91 7.70 -13.73
N ASN A 100 5.68 6.65 -13.47
CA ASN A 100 6.09 5.67 -14.47
C ASN A 100 5.21 4.42 -14.50
N ASN A 101 4.31 4.24 -13.52
CA ASN A 101 3.48 3.06 -13.37
C ASN A 101 2.03 3.45 -13.16
N GLU A 102 1.11 2.65 -13.69
CA GLU A 102 -0.32 2.79 -13.45
C GLU A 102 -0.74 1.90 -12.26
N PRO A 103 -1.46 2.43 -11.26
CA PRO A 103 -1.88 1.63 -10.11
C PRO A 103 -3.14 0.82 -10.40
N ASP A 104 -3.20 -0.37 -9.81
CA ASP A 104 -4.36 -1.27 -9.81
C ASP A 104 -5.53 -0.75 -8.96
N TYR A 105 -5.23 0.18 -8.04
CA TYR A 105 -6.19 0.85 -7.17
C TYR A 105 -5.63 2.18 -6.67
N LYS A 106 -6.52 3.17 -6.54
CA LYS A 106 -6.23 4.48 -5.95
C LYS A 106 -7.26 4.80 -4.88
N GLU A 107 -6.80 5.36 -3.78
CA GLU A 107 -7.62 6.00 -2.76
C GLU A 107 -7.04 7.39 -2.48
N GLU A 108 -7.76 8.44 -2.86
CA GLU A 108 -7.27 9.83 -2.80
C GLU A 108 -8.09 10.62 -1.79
N ASN A 109 -7.57 10.78 -0.57
CA ASN A 109 -8.26 11.43 0.54
C ASN A 109 -7.68 12.81 0.91
N LEU A 110 -6.50 13.16 0.41
CA LEU A 110 -5.92 14.49 0.58
C LEU A 110 -6.78 15.52 -0.15
N LYS A 111 -7.25 16.54 0.57
CA LYS A 111 -7.97 17.67 -0.02
C LYS A 111 -6.96 18.61 -0.69
N GLU A 112 -7.30 19.09 -1.89
CA GLU A 112 -6.58 20.18 -2.58
C GLU A 112 -6.64 21.50 -1.80
#